data_AF-A0A7Y2FX98-F1
#
_entry.id   AF-A0A7Y2FX98-F1
#
_cell.length_a   1.000
_cell.length_b   1.000
_cell.length_c   1.000
_cell.angle_alpha   90.00
_cell.angle_beta   90.00
_cell.angle_gamma   90.00
#
_symmetry.space_group_name_H-M   'P 1'
#
loop_
_entity.id
_entity.type
_entity.pdbx_description
1 polymer ?
#
loop_
_entity_poly.entity_id
_entity_poly.type
_entity_poly.pdbx_seq_one_letter_code
_entity_poly.pdbx_strand_id
1 'polypeptide(L)'
;EPTRTIVDKLQLDRSFNVLNGSEASFILEPYDNVAVRFVNDFQLQNRVFLTGEVKYPGPYAMSVKNERISSIIKRAGGLTDEAFPLGATLQREEGDYGSVVIKLNDILNDVNSEFNFVVKNGDVINVPKIKEFVTIKGATKVQEVVGENAINEGNEIHVPFQEGKDALFYINEYAGGLSDMADRQKVFVEYANGEIKKPRNGLFKKRYARVEQGSIISVGYKAVKTEDESKSSDVDWTKVLGDSVAQAMSILTLILLIQRLD
;
A
#
# COMPACT_ATOMS: atom_id res chain seq x y z
N GLU A 1 -8.10 -30.00 -57.79
CA GLU A 1 -7.53 -31.28 -57.31
C GLU A 1 -7.77 -31.40 -55.82
N PRO A 2 -7.96 -32.60 -55.25
CA PRO A 2 -8.08 -32.75 -53.81
C PRO A 2 -6.74 -32.44 -53.13
N THR A 3 -6.73 -31.43 -52.26
CA THR A 3 -5.58 -31.12 -51.41
C THR A 3 -5.48 -32.18 -50.30
N ARG A 4 -4.37 -32.92 -50.26
CA ARG A 4 -4.08 -33.88 -49.19
C ARG A 4 -3.41 -33.13 -48.04
N THR A 5 -4.12 -32.95 -46.93
CA THR A 5 -3.51 -32.42 -45.71
C THR A 5 -2.84 -33.55 -44.95
N ILE A 6 -1.52 -33.47 -44.76
CA ILE A 6 -0.77 -34.34 -43.85
C ILE A 6 -0.73 -33.63 -42.49
N VAL A 7 -1.17 -34.32 -41.43
CA VAL A 7 -1.11 -33.80 -40.06
C VAL A 7 -0.10 -34.63 -39.31
N ASP A 8 1.00 -34.00 -38.90
CA ASP A 8 1.96 -34.59 -37.97
C ASP A 8 1.82 -33.96 -36.57
N LYS A 9 2.09 -34.74 -35.52
CA LYS A 9 2.00 -34.32 -34.12
C LYS A 9 3.33 -34.57 -33.43
N LEU A 10 4.09 -33.50 -33.26
CA LEU A 10 5.33 -33.51 -32.49
C LEU A 10 5.03 -33.29 -31.00
N GLN A 11 5.56 -34.15 -30.13
CA GLN A 11 5.59 -33.90 -28.68
C GLN A 11 6.99 -33.48 -28.28
N LEU A 12 7.11 -32.39 -27.51
CA LEU A 12 8.38 -31.86 -27.03
C LEU A 12 8.47 -31.94 -25.51
N ASP A 13 9.66 -32.18 -24.97
CA ASP A 13 9.95 -32.01 -23.54
C ASP A 13 10.31 -30.54 -23.20
N ARG A 14 10.60 -30.28 -21.92
CA ARG A 14 10.99 -28.94 -21.43
C ARG A 14 12.34 -28.44 -21.95
N SER A 15 13.15 -29.34 -22.49
CA SER A 15 14.46 -29.06 -23.10
C SER A 15 14.36 -29.01 -24.62
N PHE A 16 13.15 -29.03 -25.18
CA PHE A 16 12.84 -29.05 -26.61
C PHE A 16 13.29 -30.33 -27.34
N ASN A 17 13.46 -31.45 -26.65
CA ASN A 17 13.68 -32.75 -27.27
C ASN A 17 12.36 -33.34 -27.77
N VAL A 18 12.38 -33.97 -28.94
CA VAL A 18 11.22 -34.66 -29.51
C VAL A 18 11.00 -35.99 -28.80
N LEU A 19 9.83 -36.14 -28.19
CA LEU A 19 9.44 -37.30 -27.39
C LEU A 19 8.71 -38.38 -28.19
N ASN A 20 7.97 -37.98 -29.22
CA ASN A 20 7.21 -38.88 -30.10
C ASN A 20 7.15 -38.30 -31.52
N GLY A 21 7.18 -39.20 -32.51
CA GLY A 21 7.42 -38.89 -33.92
C GLY A 21 8.70 -39.60 -34.35
N SER A 22 8.71 -40.22 -35.53
CA SER A 22 9.93 -40.80 -36.10
C SER A 22 11.05 -39.76 -36.04
N GLU A 23 12.25 -40.14 -35.61
CA GLU A 23 13.48 -39.31 -35.62
C GLU A 23 13.85 -38.75 -37.00
N ALA A 24 13.06 -39.05 -38.03
CA ALA A 24 13.08 -38.33 -39.29
C ALA A 24 12.72 -36.87 -39.04
N SER A 25 13.74 -36.01 -39.10
CA SER A 25 13.61 -34.55 -39.07
C SER A 25 12.44 -34.13 -39.97
N PHE A 26 11.31 -33.77 -39.37
CA PHE A 26 10.23 -33.14 -40.11
C PHE A 26 10.72 -31.75 -40.51
N ILE A 27 11.17 -31.63 -41.77
CA ILE A 27 11.66 -30.37 -42.33
C ILE A 27 10.45 -29.59 -42.78
N LEU A 28 10.27 -28.40 -42.23
CA LEU A 28 9.23 -27.47 -42.68
C LEU A 28 9.49 -27.04 -44.12
N GLU A 29 8.46 -27.07 -44.94
CA GLU A 29 8.49 -26.60 -46.32
C GLU A 29 7.82 -25.21 -46.43
N PRO A 30 8.13 -24.42 -47.49
CA PRO A 30 7.42 -23.18 -47.75
C PRO A 30 5.90 -23.41 -47.79
N TYR A 31 5.15 -22.47 -47.20
CA TYR A 31 3.68 -22.49 -47.07
C TYR A 31 3.09 -23.47 -46.03
N ASP A 32 3.92 -24.17 -45.25
CA ASP A 32 3.45 -24.92 -44.08
C ASP A 32 2.83 -24.02 -43.00
N ASN A 33 1.82 -24.55 -42.30
CA ASN A 33 1.14 -23.85 -41.21
C ASN A 33 1.49 -24.51 -39.87
N VAL A 34 2.29 -23.81 -39.05
CA VAL A 34 2.64 -24.26 -37.70
C VAL A 34 1.67 -23.66 -36.70
N ALA A 35 0.98 -24.50 -35.94
CA ALA A 35 0.08 -24.09 -34.87
C ALA A 35 0.55 -24.65 -33.52
N VAL A 36 1.06 -23.78 -32.66
CA VAL A 36 1.35 -24.13 -31.26
C VAL A 36 0.06 -24.02 -30.46
N ARG A 37 -0.53 -25.16 -30.09
CA ARG A 37 -1.72 -25.18 -29.24
C ARG A 37 -1.31 -25.16 -27.78
N PHE A 38 -1.67 -24.10 -27.07
CA PHE A 38 -1.64 -24.10 -25.62
C PHE A 38 -2.62 -25.15 -25.10
N VAL A 39 -2.22 -25.93 -24.10
CA VAL A 39 -3.15 -26.75 -23.35
C VAL A 39 -4.00 -25.77 -22.54
N ASN A 40 -5.25 -25.56 -22.97
CA ASN A 40 -6.23 -24.86 -22.13
C ASN A 40 -6.27 -25.58 -20.78
N ASP A 41 -6.19 -24.81 -19.69
CA ASP A 41 -6.04 -25.24 -18.30
C ASP A 41 -4.62 -25.56 -17.79
N PHE A 42 -3.56 -25.43 -18.60
CA PHE A 42 -2.19 -25.43 -18.06
C PHE A 42 -1.90 -24.09 -17.37
N GLN A 43 -2.09 -24.08 -16.05
CA GLN A 43 -1.65 -22.99 -15.17
C GLN A 43 -0.39 -23.46 -14.44
N LEU A 44 0.62 -22.59 -14.33
CA LEU A 44 1.67 -22.78 -13.33
C LEU A 44 0.99 -22.97 -11.96
N GLN A 45 1.51 -23.88 -11.14
CA GLN A 45 0.96 -24.09 -9.79
C GLN A 45 0.99 -22.77 -9.02
N ASN A 46 -0.18 -22.17 -8.80
CA ASN A 46 -0.29 -20.93 -8.06
C ASN A 46 0.17 -21.15 -6.62
N ARG A 47 0.93 -20.20 -6.09
CA ARG A 47 1.51 -20.29 -4.74
C ARG A 47 1.39 -18.99 -3.99
N VAL A 48 1.23 -19.13 -2.69
CA VAL A 48 1.28 -18.06 -1.69
C VAL A 48 2.51 -18.29 -0.85
N PHE A 49 3.25 -17.25 -0.52
CA PHE A 49 4.42 -17.34 0.34
C PHE A 49 4.03 -16.95 1.74
N LEU A 50 4.34 -17.80 2.71
CA LEU A 50 4.12 -17.51 4.12
C LEU A 50 5.48 -17.40 4.82
N THR A 51 5.74 -16.26 5.46
CA THR A 51 7.03 -15.94 6.10
C THR A 51 6.86 -15.52 7.55
N GLY A 52 7.96 -15.58 8.30
CA GLY A 52 8.03 -15.18 9.69
C GLY A 52 7.56 -16.27 10.66
N GLU A 53 6.87 -15.86 11.72
CA GLU A 53 6.52 -16.62 12.91
C GLU A 53 5.30 -17.53 12.71
N VAL A 54 5.50 -18.55 11.89
CA VAL A 54 4.57 -19.66 11.65
C VAL A 54 5.31 -20.98 11.81
N LYS A 55 4.59 -22.06 12.15
CA LYS A 55 5.24 -23.35 12.45
C LYS A 55 6.03 -23.90 11.25
N TYR A 56 5.52 -23.72 10.03
CA TYR A 56 6.19 -24.12 8.80
C TYR A 56 6.17 -22.96 7.78
N PRO A 57 7.18 -22.08 7.73
CA PRO A 57 7.26 -21.04 6.72
C PRO A 57 7.63 -21.63 5.35
N GLY A 58 7.21 -20.97 4.27
CA GLY A 58 7.53 -21.38 2.91
C GLY A 58 6.40 -21.17 1.89
N PRO A 59 6.56 -21.71 0.67
CA PRO A 59 5.55 -21.62 -0.37
C PRO A 59 4.42 -22.63 -0.14
N TYR A 60 3.18 -22.17 -0.26
CA TYR A 60 1.96 -22.95 -0.19
C TYR A 60 1.27 -22.97 -1.54
N ALA A 61 1.19 -24.14 -2.15
CA ALA A 61 0.41 -24.34 -3.36
C ALA A 61 -1.08 -24.11 -3.07
N MET A 62 -1.71 -23.26 -3.87
CA MET A 62 -3.16 -23.06 -3.83
C MET A 62 -3.84 -24.34 -4.32
N SER A 63 -4.64 -24.95 -3.46
CA SER A 63 -5.24 -26.28 -3.72
C SER A 63 -6.69 -26.18 -4.18
N VAL A 64 -7.36 -25.07 -3.89
CA VAL A 64 -8.77 -24.84 -4.25
C VAL A 64 -8.97 -23.44 -4.82
N LYS A 65 -10.00 -23.28 -5.65
CA LYS A 65 -10.46 -21.96 -6.08
C LYS A 65 -10.97 -21.18 -4.86
N ASN A 66 -10.60 -19.91 -4.76
CA ASN A 66 -10.95 -19.02 -3.64
C ASN A 66 -10.43 -19.46 -2.26
N GLU A 67 -9.25 -20.09 -2.21
CA GLU A 67 -8.56 -20.34 -0.93
C GLU A 67 -8.35 -19.01 -0.17
N ARG A 68 -8.45 -19.05 1.15
CA ARG A 68 -8.38 -17.87 2.04
C ARG A 68 -7.17 -17.90 2.95
N ILE A 69 -6.80 -16.74 3.50
CA ILE A 69 -5.67 -16.58 4.43
C ILE A 69 -5.72 -17.61 5.56
N SER A 70 -6.88 -17.79 6.19
CA SER A 70 -7.03 -18.76 7.31
C SER A 70 -6.66 -20.20 6.93
N SER A 71 -6.95 -20.63 5.69
CA SER A 71 -6.57 -21.96 5.18
C SER A 71 -5.05 -22.12 5.11
N ILE A 72 -4.37 -21.10 4.58
CA ILE A 72 -2.91 -21.08 4.43
C ILE A 72 -2.24 -21.16 5.81
N ILE A 73 -2.68 -20.35 6.77
CA ILE A 73 -2.15 -20.36 8.14
C ILE A 73 -2.38 -21.71 8.83
N LYS A 74 -3.56 -22.32 8.64
CA LYS A 74 -3.87 -23.65 9.19
C LYS A 74 -2.93 -24.72 8.61
N ARG A 75 -2.69 -24.71 7.30
CA ARG A 75 -1.77 -25.64 6.63
C ARG A 75 -0.32 -25.45 7.06
N ALA A 76 0.04 -24.24 7.45
CA ALA A 76 1.33 -23.94 8.02
C ALA A 76 1.52 -24.43 9.46
N GLY A 77 0.52 -25.13 10.02
CA GLY A 77 0.58 -25.67 11.38
C GLY A 77 0.26 -24.65 12.46
N GLY A 78 -0.29 -23.48 12.09
CA GLY A 78 -0.58 -22.38 13.00
C GLY A 78 0.62 -21.44 13.21
N LEU A 79 0.42 -20.51 14.15
CA LEU A 79 1.44 -19.53 14.55
C LEU A 79 2.40 -20.14 15.59
N THR A 80 3.60 -19.58 15.70
CA THR A 80 4.52 -19.88 16.83
C THR A 80 4.12 -19.09 18.08
N ASP A 81 4.70 -19.41 19.24
CA ASP A 81 4.45 -18.69 20.49
C ASP A 81 5.02 -17.27 20.49
N GLU A 82 5.99 -16.98 19.62
CA GLU A 82 6.61 -15.66 19.47
C GLU A 82 5.92 -14.79 18.39
N ALA A 83 4.89 -15.34 17.74
CA ALA A 83 4.20 -14.69 16.64
C ALA A 83 3.40 -13.46 17.07
N PHE A 84 3.41 -12.45 16.21
CA PHE A 84 2.63 -11.23 16.41
C PHE A 84 1.54 -11.07 15.35
N PRO A 85 0.36 -11.68 15.56
CA PRO A 85 -0.72 -11.65 14.58
C PRO A 85 -1.27 -10.24 14.32
N LEU A 86 -1.19 -9.33 15.30
CA LEU A 86 -1.57 -7.93 15.12
C LEU A 86 -0.64 -7.17 14.16
N GLY A 87 0.58 -7.68 13.95
CA GLY A 87 1.55 -7.12 13.01
C GLY A 87 1.59 -7.83 11.66
N ALA A 88 0.70 -8.79 11.40
CA ALA A 88 0.73 -9.54 10.15
C ALA A 88 0.43 -8.62 8.95
N THR A 89 1.18 -8.81 7.87
CA THR A 89 1.05 -8.03 6.63
C THR A 89 0.80 -8.95 5.44
N LEU A 90 0.12 -8.41 4.43
CA LEU A 90 -0.06 -9.05 3.13
C LEU A 90 0.52 -8.14 2.05
N GLN A 91 1.43 -8.67 1.23
CA GLN A 91 1.91 -8.01 0.02
C GLN A 91 1.31 -8.70 -1.19
N ARG A 92 0.73 -7.91 -2.10
CA ARG A 92 0.11 -8.38 -3.34
C ARG A 92 0.68 -7.63 -4.54
N GLU A 93 1.45 -8.35 -5.34
CA GLU A 93 2.01 -7.80 -6.59
C GLU A 93 1.00 -7.84 -7.75
N GLU A 94 0.09 -8.84 -7.77
CA GLU A 94 -0.94 -8.94 -8.81
C GLU A 94 -1.81 -7.68 -8.82
N GLY A 95 -1.83 -6.95 -9.93
CA GLY A 95 -2.66 -5.74 -10.07
C GLY A 95 -2.11 -4.48 -9.38
N ASP A 96 -0.83 -4.49 -8.99
CA ASP A 96 -0.14 -3.32 -8.42
C ASP A 96 -0.78 -2.77 -7.13
N TYR A 97 -1.41 -3.64 -6.32
CA TYR A 97 -2.02 -3.24 -5.05
C TYR A 97 -0.97 -2.93 -3.96
N GLY A 98 0.18 -3.59 -4.01
CA GLY A 98 1.23 -3.40 -3.02
C GLY A 98 0.84 -3.99 -1.66
N SER A 99 1.00 -3.19 -0.59
CA SER A 99 0.70 -3.62 0.77
C SER A 99 -0.79 -3.55 1.08
N VAL A 100 -1.35 -4.67 1.53
CA VAL A 100 -2.75 -4.82 1.92
C VAL A 100 -2.81 -5.01 3.44
N VAL A 101 -3.53 -4.11 4.11
CA VAL A 101 -3.75 -4.20 5.56
C VAL A 101 -4.66 -5.40 5.86
N ILE A 102 -4.19 -6.29 6.73
CA ILE A 102 -4.95 -7.43 7.23
C ILE A 102 -5.01 -7.40 8.76
N LYS A 103 -6.01 -8.07 9.33
CA LYS A 103 -6.14 -8.28 10.78
C LYS A 103 -6.13 -9.76 11.07
N LEU A 104 -4.93 -10.35 11.07
CA LEU A 104 -4.79 -11.80 11.21
C LEU A 104 -5.40 -12.31 12.52
N ASN A 105 -5.28 -11.56 13.62
CA ASN A 105 -5.94 -11.92 14.87
C ASN A 105 -7.46 -12.07 14.71
N ASP A 106 -8.11 -11.16 13.98
CA ASP A 106 -9.55 -11.22 13.73
C ASP A 106 -9.91 -12.42 12.84
N ILE A 107 -9.07 -12.73 11.84
CA ILE A 107 -9.23 -13.89 10.95
C ILE A 107 -9.13 -15.22 11.71
N LEU A 108 -8.22 -15.29 12.69
CA LEU A 108 -8.00 -16.49 13.50
C LEU A 108 -9.13 -16.71 14.51
N ASN A 109 -9.69 -15.62 15.04
CA ASN A 109 -10.84 -15.67 15.95
C ASN A 109 -12.16 -15.92 15.23
N ASP A 110 -12.33 -15.36 14.03
CA ASP A 110 -13.50 -15.57 13.17
C ASP A 110 -13.07 -15.78 11.72
N VAL A 111 -13.22 -17.01 11.23
CA VAL A 111 -12.92 -17.36 9.83
C VAL A 111 -13.82 -16.66 8.81
N ASN A 112 -14.96 -16.10 9.25
CA ASN A 112 -15.86 -15.31 8.41
C ASN A 112 -15.55 -13.81 8.43
N SER A 113 -14.52 -13.40 9.17
CA SER A 113 -14.04 -12.02 9.21
C SER A 113 -13.87 -11.44 7.80
N GLU A 114 -14.27 -10.18 7.62
CA GLU A 114 -14.09 -9.45 6.37
C GLU A 114 -12.61 -9.39 5.94
N PHE A 115 -11.69 -9.45 6.90
CA PHE A 115 -10.25 -9.45 6.68
C PHE A 115 -9.73 -10.80 6.16
N ASN A 116 -10.53 -11.87 6.16
CA ASN A 116 -10.10 -13.19 5.70
C ASN A 116 -10.10 -13.28 4.18
N PHE A 117 -9.25 -12.49 3.53
CA PHE A 117 -9.26 -12.34 2.09
C PHE A 117 -8.95 -13.64 1.34
N VAL A 118 -9.46 -13.72 0.12
CA VAL A 118 -9.05 -14.74 -0.85
C VAL A 118 -7.62 -14.44 -1.27
N VAL A 119 -6.75 -15.43 -1.15
CA VAL A 119 -5.36 -15.33 -1.56
C VAL A 119 -5.21 -15.46 -3.07
N LYS A 120 -4.18 -14.83 -3.59
CA LYS A 120 -3.83 -14.77 -5.01
C LYS A 120 -2.43 -15.33 -5.23
N ASN A 121 -2.16 -15.70 -6.48
CA ASN A 121 -0.84 -16.18 -6.85
C ASN A 121 0.21 -15.08 -6.60
N GLY A 122 1.29 -15.43 -5.91
CA GLY A 122 2.36 -14.49 -5.56
C GLY A 122 2.09 -13.66 -4.31
N ASP A 123 0.93 -13.81 -3.65
CA ASP A 123 0.69 -13.15 -2.36
C ASP A 123 1.77 -13.58 -1.35
N VAL A 124 2.29 -12.61 -0.60
CA VAL A 124 3.23 -12.85 0.51
C VAL A 124 2.56 -12.44 1.80
N ILE A 125 2.32 -13.40 2.68
CA ILE A 125 1.80 -13.17 4.02
C ILE A 125 2.97 -13.27 4.98
N ASN A 126 3.23 -12.21 5.73
CA ASN A 126 4.29 -12.17 6.71
C ASN A 126 3.71 -12.03 8.12
N VAL A 127 4.09 -12.92 9.03
CA VAL A 127 3.75 -12.83 10.46
C VAL A 127 5.02 -12.47 11.22
N PRO A 128 5.19 -11.22 11.68
CA PRO A 128 6.40 -10.83 12.38
C PRO A 128 6.46 -11.41 13.80
N LYS A 129 7.64 -11.34 14.41
CA LYS A 129 7.85 -11.56 15.84
C LYS A 129 7.27 -10.40 16.66
N ILE A 130 6.84 -10.72 17.88
CA ILE A 130 6.32 -9.73 18.84
C ILE A 130 7.36 -8.66 19.17
N LYS A 131 6.93 -7.39 19.10
CA LYS A 131 7.73 -6.22 19.48
C LYS A 131 7.19 -5.65 20.78
N GLU A 132 7.95 -5.64 21.87
CA GLU A 132 7.47 -5.22 23.19
C GLU A 132 7.45 -3.71 23.43
N PHE A 133 7.82 -2.92 22.41
CA PHE A 133 7.94 -1.48 22.50
C PHE A 133 7.04 -0.75 21.50
N VAL A 134 6.83 0.53 21.81
CA VAL A 134 6.25 1.54 20.94
C VAL A 134 7.37 2.47 20.49
N THR A 135 7.33 2.89 19.24
CA THR A 135 8.28 3.87 18.70
C THR A 135 7.63 5.25 18.68
N ILE A 136 8.34 6.28 19.13
CA ILE A 136 7.91 7.69 19.01
C ILE A 136 8.95 8.42 18.17
N LYS A 137 8.53 9.14 17.12
CA LYS A 137 9.42 9.90 16.25
C LYS A 137 8.83 11.23 15.77
N GLY A 138 9.70 12.11 15.28
CA GLY A 138 9.31 13.40 14.69
C GLY A 138 9.34 14.56 15.68
N ALA A 139 8.44 15.54 15.54
CA ALA A 139 8.47 16.82 16.24
C ALA A 139 8.07 16.75 17.73
N THR A 140 8.90 16.13 18.56
CA THR A 140 8.74 16.06 20.03
C THR A 140 9.88 16.80 20.72
N LYS A 141 9.77 16.98 22.04
CA LYS A 141 10.80 17.62 22.88
C LYS A 141 11.85 16.64 23.40
N VAL A 142 11.94 15.44 22.83
CA VAL A 142 12.78 14.38 23.38
C VAL A 142 14.27 14.77 23.48
N GLN A 143 14.77 15.58 22.53
CA GLN A 143 16.12 16.16 22.58
C GLN A 143 16.37 17.10 23.77
N GLU A 144 15.33 17.70 24.32
CA GLU A 144 15.43 18.60 25.48
C GLU A 144 15.48 17.82 26.81
N VAL A 145 15.02 16.57 26.82
CA VAL A 145 14.81 15.77 28.05
C VAL A 145 15.68 14.54 28.16
N VAL A 146 16.26 14.04 27.06
CA VAL A 146 17.16 12.87 27.05
C VAL A 146 18.49 13.23 26.40
N GLY A 147 19.58 12.63 26.89
CA GLY A 147 20.90 12.79 26.29
C GLY A 147 20.97 12.22 24.86
N GLU A 148 21.86 12.78 24.03
CA GLU A 148 21.98 12.45 22.60
C GLU A 148 22.08 10.95 22.31
N ASN A 149 22.72 10.18 23.18
CA ASN A 149 22.92 8.73 23.03
C ASN A 149 21.63 7.90 23.14
N ALA A 150 20.51 8.50 23.56
CA ALA A 150 19.22 7.81 23.69
C ALA A 150 18.27 8.08 22.52
N ILE A 151 18.70 8.87 21.53
CA ILE A 151 17.86 9.35 20.43
C ILE A 151 18.45 8.84 19.12
N ASN A 152 17.66 8.04 18.40
CA ASN A 152 18.03 7.56 17.07
C ASN A 152 17.72 8.62 16.00
N GLU A 153 18.18 8.37 14.78
CA GLU A 153 17.86 9.20 13.62
C GLU A 153 16.34 9.47 13.51
N GLY A 154 15.98 10.71 13.14
CA GLY A 154 14.57 11.10 13.04
C GLY A 154 13.90 11.46 14.37
N ASN A 155 14.70 11.74 15.41
CA ASN A 155 14.21 12.07 16.74
C ASN A 155 13.40 10.91 17.37
N GLU A 156 13.93 9.70 17.19
CA GLU A 156 13.23 8.45 17.49
C GLU A 156 13.64 7.88 18.85
N ILE A 157 12.65 7.46 19.64
CA ILE A 157 12.84 6.72 20.89
C ILE A 157 11.93 5.50 20.96
N HIS A 158 12.38 4.47 21.68
CA HIS A 158 11.63 3.24 21.93
C HIS A 158 11.24 3.17 23.40
N VAL A 159 9.96 2.92 23.66
CA VAL A 159 9.37 2.99 25.00
C VAL A 159 8.51 1.76 25.25
N PRO A 160 8.38 1.29 26.50
CA PRO A 160 7.56 0.12 26.80
C PRO A 160 6.09 0.37 26.46
N PHE A 161 5.44 -0.65 25.92
CA PHE A 161 3.99 -0.61 25.68
C PHE A 161 3.20 -0.62 27.00
N GLN A 162 2.21 0.25 27.10
CA GLN A 162 1.20 0.33 28.14
C GLN A 162 -0.21 0.23 27.55
N GLU A 163 -1.00 -0.69 28.10
CA GLU A 163 -2.36 -0.94 27.63
C GLU A 163 -3.29 0.26 27.85
N GLY A 164 -4.17 0.50 26.86
CA GLY A 164 -5.23 1.52 26.93
C GLY A 164 -4.76 2.97 26.76
N LYS A 165 -3.46 3.20 26.58
CA LYS A 165 -2.88 4.54 26.41
C LYS A 165 -2.98 5.03 24.96
N ASP A 166 -3.12 6.34 24.80
CA ASP A 166 -3.20 7.00 23.50
C ASP A 166 -1.89 7.68 23.10
N ALA A 167 -1.78 8.10 21.84
CA ALA A 167 -0.54 8.67 21.33
C ALA A 167 -0.07 9.90 22.12
N LEU A 168 -1.01 10.72 22.62
CA LEU A 168 -0.67 11.92 23.38
C LEU A 168 -0.07 11.58 24.74
N PHE A 169 -0.58 10.53 25.41
CA PHE A 169 0.03 10.03 26.65
C PHE A 169 1.51 9.70 26.42
N TYR A 170 1.84 8.90 25.40
CA TYR A 170 3.23 8.52 25.14
C TYR A 170 4.12 9.71 24.80
N ILE A 171 3.63 10.64 23.98
CA ILE A 171 4.38 11.84 23.63
C ILE A 171 4.69 12.67 24.88
N ASN A 172 3.71 12.86 25.77
CA ASN A 172 3.91 13.66 26.98
C ASN A 172 4.80 12.96 28.01
N GLU A 173 4.58 11.67 28.25
CA GLU A 173 5.26 10.91 29.30
C GLU A 173 6.70 10.57 28.93
N TYR A 174 6.95 10.22 27.66
CA TYR A 174 8.24 9.69 27.24
C TYR A 174 9.03 10.59 26.29
N ALA A 175 8.37 11.51 25.57
CA ALA A 175 9.03 12.36 24.57
C ALA A 175 9.07 13.84 24.97
N GLY A 176 8.83 14.16 26.24
CA GLY A 176 8.84 15.53 26.77
C GLY A 176 7.68 16.41 26.25
N GLY A 177 6.69 15.82 25.57
CA GLY A 177 5.60 16.53 24.91
C GLY A 177 5.89 16.91 23.46
N LEU A 178 4.93 17.63 22.87
CA LEU A 178 5.03 18.17 21.52
C LEU A 178 5.96 19.38 21.49
N SER A 179 6.86 19.46 20.51
CA SER A 179 7.70 20.64 20.31
C SER A 179 6.88 21.81 19.75
N ASP A 180 7.46 23.02 19.77
CA ASP A 180 6.79 24.21 19.23
C ASP A 180 6.62 24.14 17.71
N MET A 181 7.43 23.34 17.04
CA MET A 181 7.36 23.04 15.61
C MET A 181 6.36 21.93 15.26
N ALA A 182 5.75 21.29 16.25
CA ALA A 182 4.86 20.16 16.02
C ALA A 182 3.49 20.56 15.47
N ASP A 183 3.02 19.85 14.44
CA ASP A 183 1.65 19.97 13.95
C ASP A 183 0.74 18.96 14.65
N ARG A 184 -0.14 19.46 15.53
CA ARG A 184 -1.15 18.67 16.25
C ARG A 184 -2.15 17.97 15.34
N GLN A 185 -2.22 18.29 14.05
CA GLN A 185 -3.03 17.56 13.07
C GLN A 185 -2.30 16.36 12.46
N LYS A 186 -0.96 16.37 12.49
CA LYS A 186 -0.10 15.35 11.91
C LYS A 186 0.49 14.41 12.96
N VAL A 187 -0.32 14.07 13.97
CA VAL A 187 0.04 13.04 14.96
C VAL A 187 -0.63 11.74 14.54
N PHE A 188 0.12 10.86 13.88
CA PHE A 188 -0.38 9.58 13.37
C PHE A 188 0.11 8.42 14.23
N VAL A 189 -0.73 7.39 14.33
CA VAL A 189 -0.36 6.08 14.86
C VAL A 189 -0.39 5.11 13.69
N GLU A 190 0.77 4.57 13.36
CA GLU A 190 0.93 3.46 12.43
C GLU A 190 1.02 2.16 13.24
N TYR A 191 0.06 1.27 13.04
CA TYR A 191 0.02 -0.04 13.67
C TYR A 191 0.95 -1.01 12.96
N ALA A 192 1.32 -2.10 13.62
CA ALA A 192 2.30 -3.05 13.08
C ALA A 192 1.85 -3.75 11.78
N ASN A 193 0.55 -3.85 11.52
CA ASN A 193 0.00 -4.36 10.25
C ASN A 193 -0.05 -3.30 9.12
N GLY A 194 0.45 -2.08 9.36
CA GLY A 194 0.44 -0.97 8.41
C GLY A 194 -0.83 -0.11 8.44
N GLU A 195 -1.80 -0.38 9.32
CA GLU A 195 -2.97 0.51 9.48
C GLU A 195 -2.52 1.87 10.05
N ILE A 196 -3.01 2.98 9.50
CA ILE A 196 -2.68 4.33 9.99
C ILE A 196 -3.94 5.02 10.54
N LYS A 197 -3.85 5.54 11.77
CA LYS A 197 -4.91 6.37 12.36
C LYS A 197 -4.45 7.80 12.63
N LYS A 198 -5.29 8.74 12.20
CA LYS A 198 -5.14 10.18 12.42
C LYS A 198 -5.90 10.65 13.66
N PRO A 199 -5.55 11.82 14.23
CA PRO A 199 -6.29 12.36 15.36
C PRO A 199 -7.68 12.82 14.89
N ARG A 200 -8.68 12.70 15.76
CA ARG A 200 -10.08 13.07 15.49
C ARG A 200 -10.49 14.26 16.35
N ASN A 201 -11.41 15.08 15.84
CA ASN A 201 -11.99 16.16 16.63
C ASN A 201 -12.95 15.58 17.68
N GLY A 202 -12.86 16.07 18.93
CA GLY A 202 -13.84 15.82 19.98
C GLY A 202 -14.57 17.12 20.34
N LEU A 203 -15.57 17.03 21.23
CA LEU A 203 -16.44 18.15 21.62
C LEU A 203 -15.68 19.37 22.18
N PHE A 204 -14.56 19.15 22.88
CA PHE A 204 -13.77 20.22 23.53
C PHE A 204 -12.25 20.11 23.34
N LYS A 205 -11.78 18.96 22.87
CA LYS A 205 -10.35 18.70 22.63
C LYS A 205 -10.18 17.62 21.56
N LYS A 206 -9.01 17.59 20.93
CA LYS A 206 -8.65 16.50 20.03
C LYS A 206 -8.57 15.18 20.77
N ARG A 207 -8.96 14.10 20.09
CA ARG A 207 -8.81 12.73 20.53
C ARG A 207 -7.75 12.06 19.68
N TYR A 208 -6.69 11.58 20.32
CA TYR A 208 -5.61 10.87 19.67
C TYR A 208 -5.93 9.38 19.60
N ALA A 209 -5.33 8.69 18.63
CA ALA A 209 -5.55 7.26 18.46
C ALA A 209 -4.92 6.48 19.62
N ARG A 210 -5.56 5.37 20.01
CA ARG A 210 -4.97 4.41 20.94
C ARG A 210 -3.78 3.74 20.29
N VAL A 211 -2.78 3.47 21.09
CA VAL A 211 -1.53 2.83 20.67
C VAL A 211 -1.63 1.36 21.03
N GLU A 212 -1.14 0.51 20.14
CA GLU A 212 -1.01 -0.93 20.37
C GLU A 212 0.47 -1.30 20.39
N GLN A 213 0.76 -2.52 20.82
CA GLN A 213 2.11 -3.06 20.82
C GLN A 213 2.75 -2.98 19.42
N GLY A 214 4.03 -2.59 19.33
CA GLY A 214 4.75 -2.44 18.06
C GLY A 214 4.32 -1.25 17.20
N SER A 215 3.42 -0.38 17.69
CA SER A 215 2.99 0.81 16.95
C SER A 215 4.08 1.87 16.85
N ILE A 216 4.01 2.68 15.80
CA ILE A 216 4.85 3.85 15.58
C ILE A 216 3.99 5.11 15.69
N ILE A 217 4.34 5.98 16.63
CA ILE A 217 3.76 7.30 16.79
C ILE A 217 4.63 8.28 16.02
N SER A 218 4.08 8.91 14.99
CA SER A 218 4.77 9.94 14.20
C SER A 218 4.15 11.30 14.42
N VAL A 219 5.00 12.28 14.73
CA VAL A 219 4.61 13.69 14.91
C VAL A 219 5.18 14.51 13.77
N GLY A 220 4.31 14.96 12.87
CA GLY A 220 4.70 15.81 11.74
C GLY A 220 5.04 17.23 12.16
N TYR A 221 5.92 17.87 11.39
CA TYR A 221 6.29 19.27 11.55
C TYR A 221 5.24 20.20 10.91
N LYS A 222 5.04 21.37 11.52
CA LYS A 222 4.32 22.50 10.91
C LYS A 222 5.02 22.85 9.60
N ALA A 223 4.25 23.21 8.58
CA ALA A 223 4.84 23.77 7.37
C ALA A 223 5.61 25.03 7.75
N VAL A 224 6.90 25.05 7.45
CA VAL A 224 7.68 26.30 7.49
C VAL A 224 7.02 27.19 6.45
N LYS A 225 6.45 28.32 6.86
CA LYS A 225 6.03 29.35 5.92
C LYS A 225 7.31 29.91 5.33
N THR A 226 7.71 29.44 4.16
CA THR A 226 8.74 30.12 3.38
C THR A 226 8.18 31.51 3.07
N GLU A 227 8.89 32.57 3.46
CA GLU A 227 8.45 33.96 3.26
C GLU A 227 8.57 34.42 1.80
N ASP A 228 8.96 33.54 0.87
CA ASP A 228 9.07 33.83 -0.55
C ASP A 228 7.99 33.09 -1.36
N GLU A 229 7.30 33.89 -2.18
CA GLU A 229 6.13 33.62 -3.04
C GLU A 229 4.72 33.91 -2.48
N SER A 230 4.59 34.92 -1.61
CA SER A 230 3.32 35.67 -1.48
C SER A 230 3.47 37.16 -1.79
N LYS A 231 4.32 37.53 -2.75
CA LYS A 231 4.04 38.74 -3.53
C LYS A 231 2.94 38.41 -4.52
N SER A 232 1.70 38.45 -4.03
CA SER A 232 0.61 38.96 -4.87
C SER A 232 1.14 40.25 -5.48
N SER A 233 1.38 40.27 -6.79
CA SER A 233 1.43 41.55 -7.48
C SER A 233 0.11 42.24 -7.13
N ASP A 234 0.20 43.48 -6.69
CA ASP A 234 -0.96 44.34 -6.52
C ASP A 234 -1.51 44.57 -7.93
N VAL A 235 -2.33 43.62 -8.41
CA VAL A 235 -3.05 43.76 -9.66
C VAL A 235 -4.14 44.77 -9.37
N ASP A 236 -3.84 46.02 -9.70
CA ASP A 236 -4.78 47.12 -9.64
C ASP A 236 -5.95 46.84 -10.61
N TRP A 237 -6.98 46.18 -10.08
CA TRP A 237 -8.20 45.82 -10.81
C TRP A 237 -8.91 47.03 -11.40
N THR A 238 -8.63 48.25 -10.94
CA THR A 238 -9.18 49.47 -11.53
C THR A 238 -8.57 49.79 -12.90
N LYS A 239 -7.30 49.42 -13.13
CA LYS A 239 -6.66 49.50 -14.46
C LYS A 239 -7.09 48.37 -15.39
N VAL A 240 -7.26 47.16 -14.86
CA VAL A 240 -7.66 45.99 -15.67
C VAL A 240 -9.15 46.03 -16.06
N LEU A 241 -10.02 46.54 -15.18
CA LEU A 241 -11.44 46.73 -15.51
C LEU A 241 -11.68 47.97 -16.39
N GLY A 242 -10.85 49.01 -16.27
CA GLY A 242 -10.96 50.24 -17.06
C GLY A 242 -10.87 50.02 -18.58
N ASP A 243 -9.90 49.22 -19.02
CA ASP A 243 -9.68 48.96 -20.46
C ASP A 243 -10.69 47.95 -21.04
N SER A 244 -11.17 47.02 -20.21
CA SER A 244 -12.13 45.98 -20.63
C SER A 244 -13.54 46.53 -20.88
N VAL A 245 -13.99 47.50 -20.06
CA VAL A 245 -15.31 48.15 -20.24
C VAL A 245 -15.31 49.03 -21.50
N ALA A 246 -14.21 49.75 -21.78
CA ALA A 246 -14.10 50.56 -22.98
C ALA A 246 -14.13 49.72 -24.27
N GLN A 247 -13.46 48.55 -24.28
CA GLN A 247 -13.48 47.62 -25.41
C GLN A 247 -14.86 46.95 -25.59
N ALA A 248 -15.55 46.59 -24.51
CA ALA A 248 -16.90 46.04 -24.61
C ALA A 248 -17.90 47.08 -25.17
N MET A 249 -17.76 48.34 -24.77
CA MET A 249 -18.62 49.44 -25.24
C MET A 249 -18.38 49.76 -26.73
N SER A 250 -17.14 49.69 -27.22
CA SER A 250 -16.85 49.91 -28.64
C SER A 250 -17.40 48.79 -29.53
N ILE A 251 -17.29 47.53 -29.09
CA ILE A 251 -17.90 46.37 -29.76
C ILE A 251 -19.42 46.51 -29.78
N LEU A 252 -20.05 46.87 -28.66
CA LEU A 252 -21.50 47.07 -28.59
C LEU A 252 -21.96 48.23 -29.49
N THR A 253 -21.21 49.32 -29.54
CA THR A 253 -21.50 50.47 -30.41
C THR A 253 -21.40 50.09 -31.88
N LEU A 254 -20.38 49.31 -32.26
CA LEU A 254 -20.21 48.81 -33.63
C LEU A 254 -21.37 47.89 -34.02
N ILE A 255 -21.77 46.97 -33.14
CA ILE A 255 -22.92 46.08 -33.36
C ILE A 255 -24.21 46.88 -33.54
N LEU A 256 -24.45 47.89 -32.69
CA LEU A 256 -25.62 48.78 -32.80
C LEU A 256 -25.64 49.59 -34.09
N LEU A 257 -24.47 49.99 -34.60
CA LEU A 257 -24.34 50.72 -35.88
C LEU A 257 -24.63 49.80 -37.07
N ILE A 258 -24.15 48.56 -37.02
CA ILE A 258 -24.42 47.55 -38.05
C ILE A 258 -25.91 47.19 -38.07
N GLN A 259 -26.54 46.99 -36.92
CA GLN A 259 -27.97 46.69 -36.81
C GLN A 259 -28.89 47.84 -37.27
N ARG A 260 -28.35 49.04 -37.47
CA ARG A 260 -29.10 50.22 -37.93
C ARG A 260 -28.94 50.48 -39.44
N LEU A 261 -28.12 49.68 -40.12
CA LEU A 261 -27.85 49.75 -41.56
C LEU A 261 -28.64 48.72 -42.39
N ASP A 262 -29.40 47.85 -41.73
CA ASP A 262 -30.48 47.02 -42.31
C ASP A 262 -31.86 47.58 -41.92
#